data_AF-A0A1F9EHA5-F1
#
_entry.id   AF-A0A1F9EHA5-F1
#
_cell.length_a   1.000
_cell.length_b   1.000
_cell.length_c   1.000
_cell.angle_alpha   90.00
_cell.angle_beta   90.00
_cell.angle_gamma   90.00
#
_symmetry.space_group_name_H-M   'P 1'
#
loop_
_entity.id
_entity.type
_entity.pdbx_description
1 polymer ?
#
loop_
_entity_poly.entity_id
_entity_poly.type
_entity_poly.pdbx_seq_one_letter_code
_entity_poly.pdbx_strand_id
1 'polypeptide(L)' 'MKIECFFSEGCGSKEQLMHNIEQVLRKEGIEAQVSSREISEEEANRLGIGGSPTIWVDGNDIEPGAPPGGIS' A
#
# COMPACT_ATOMS: atom_id res chain seq x y z
N MET A 1 4.05 13.02 -7.33
CA MET A 1 4.10 12.27 -6.05
C MET A 1 4.28 10.79 -6.33
N LYS A 2 4.84 10.04 -5.39
CA LYS A 2 5.02 8.59 -5.47
C LYS A 2 4.08 7.91 -4.47
N ILE A 3 3.31 6.95 -4.95
CA ILE A 3 2.40 6.15 -4.13
C ILE A 3 2.86 4.69 -4.23
N GLU A 4 3.19 4.09 -3.10
CA GLU A 4 3.65 2.71 -2.99
C GLU A 4 2.67 1.93 -2.14
N CYS A 5 2.09 0.87 -2.70
CA CYS A 5 1.14 0.01 -2.02
C CYS A 5 1.80 -1.34 -1.74
N PHE A 6 1.84 -1.73 -0.47
CA PHE A 6 2.39 -2.99 0.00
C PHE A 6 1.26 -3.95 0.37
N PHE A 7 1.39 -5.19 -0.09
CA PHE A 7 0.41 -6.25 0.12
C PHE A 7 1.08 -7.49 0.68
N SER A 8 0.37 -8.25 1.51
CA SER A 8 0.72 -9.64 1.78
C SER A 8 0.57 -10.50 0.52
N GLU A 9 1.30 -11.61 0.48
CA GLU A 9 1.16 -12.60 -0.58
C GLU A 9 -0.29 -13.12 -0.66
N GLY A 10 -0.88 -13.12 -1.85
CA GLY A 10 -2.27 -13.60 -2.04
C GLY A 10 -3.37 -12.64 -1.60
N CYS A 11 -3.05 -11.38 -1.29
CA CYS A 11 -4.03 -10.40 -0.85
C CYS A 11 -5.06 -10.07 -1.94
N GLY A 12 -6.32 -10.49 -1.73
CA GLY A 12 -7.42 -10.29 -2.68
C GLY A 12 -7.87 -8.83 -2.88
N SER A 13 -7.47 -7.90 -2.01
CA SER A 13 -7.84 -6.49 -2.11
C SER A 13 -6.93 -5.66 -3.02
N LYS A 14 -5.88 -6.26 -3.61
CA LYS A 14 -4.91 -5.56 -4.47
C LYS A 14 -5.56 -4.84 -5.64
N GLU A 15 -6.35 -5.56 -6.43
CA GLU A 15 -6.98 -5.00 -7.63
C GLU A 15 -7.96 -3.87 -7.29
N GLN A 16 -8.78 -4.07 -6.25
CA GLN A 16 -9.75 -3.08 -5.79
C GLN A 16 -9.05 -1.81 -5.27
N LEU A 17 -7.97 -1.93 -4.50
CA LEU A 17 -7.25 -0.76 -3.98
C LEU A 17 -6.60 0.03 -5.12
N MET A 18 -5.95 -0.66 -6.06
CA MET A 18 -5.31 -0.02 -7.21
C MET A 18 -6.32 0.72 -8.08
N HIS A 19 -7.50 0.12 -8.32
CA HIS A 19 -8.59 0.79 -9.02
C HIS A 19 -9.05 2.06 -8.28
N ASN A 20 -9.26 1.99 -6.97
CA ASN A 20 -9.67 3.14 -6.17
C ASN A 20 -8.67 4.30 -6.23
N ILE A 21 -7.37 4.01 -6.12
CA ILE A 21 -6.31 5.02 -6.22
C ILE A 21 -6.34 5.69 -7.59
N GLU A 22 -6.42 4.90 -8.66
CA GLU A 22 -6.53 5.43 -10.03
C GLU A 22 -7.76 6.34 -10.19
N GLN A 23 -8.93 5.92 -9.69
CA GLN A 23 -10.16 6.72 -9.79
C GLN A 23 -10.02 8.07 -9.07
N VAL A 24 -9.45 8.07 -7.86
CA VAL A 24 -9.25 9.28 -7.07
C VAL A 24 -8.25 10.21 -7.76
N LEU A 25 -7.09 9.70 -8.18
CA LEU A 25 -6.08 10.50 -8.89
C LEU A 25 -6.65 11.15 -10.15
N ARG A 26 -7.42 10.39 -10.94
CA ARG A 26 -8.06 10.90 -12.16
C ARG A 26 -9.12 11.96 -11.83
N LYS A 27 -9.93 11.74 -10.79
CA LYS A 27 -10.99 12.67 -10.38
C LYS A 27 -10.42 14.00 -9.88
N GLU A 28 -9.33 13.95 -9.13
CA GLU A 28 -8.67 15.13 -8.56
C GLU A 28 -7.66 15.77 -9.53
N GLY A 29 -7.39 15.16 -10.69
CA GLY A 29 -6.43 15.66 -11.69
C GLY A 29 -4.98 15.60 -11.20
N ILE A 30 -4.66 14.64 -10.32
CA ILE A 30 -3.34 14.50 -9.71
C ILE A 30 -2.51 13.49 -10.49
N GLU A 31 -1.31 13.90 -10.90
CA GLU A 31 -0.32 12.99 -11.48
C GLU A 31 0.55 12.35 -10.38
N ALA A 32 0.46 11.03 -10.27
CA ALA A 32 1.23 10.23 -9.32
C ALA A 32 1.84 8.99 -9.97
N GLN A 33 3.05 8.63 -9.56
CA GLN A 33 3.63 7.33 -9.87
C GLN A 33 3.11 6.32 -8.85
N VAL A 34 2.19 5.46 -9.27
CA VAL A 34 1.61 4.42 -8.41
C VAL A 34 2.30 3.09 -8.68
N SER A 35 2.73 2.42 -7.63
CA SER A 35 3.31 1.07 -7.70
C SER A 35 2.70 0.18 -6.63
N SER A 36 2.57 -1.12 -6.95
CA SER A 36 2.16 -2.14 -5.99
C SER A 36 3.25 -3.19 -5.85
N ARG A 37 3.46 -3.66 -4.63
CA ARG A 37 4.45 -4.68 -4.31
C ARG A 37 3.84 -5.67 -3.31
N GLU A 38 3.94 -6.95 -3.64
CA GLU A 38 3.72 -8.00 -2.65
C GLU A 38 5.01 -8.17 -1.85
N ILE A 39 4.89 -8.27 -0.53
CA ILE A 39 6.00 -8.41 0.40
C ILE A 39 5.75 -9.60 1.33
N SER A 40 6.82 -10.32 1.65
CA SER A 40 6.79 -11.35 2.67
C SER A 40 6.72 -10.75 4.08
N GLU A 41 6.39 -11.56 5.08
CA GLU A 41 6.44 -11.12 6.48
C GLU A 41 7.83 -10.63 6.89
N GLU A 42 8.90 -11.25 6.39
CA GLU A 42 10.27 -10.82 6.69
C GLU A 42 10.55 -9.41 6.15
N GLU A 43 10.14 -9.14 4.91
CA GLU A 43 10.29 -7.83 4.30
C GLU A 43 9.40 -6.78 4.99
N ALA A 44 8.16 -7.15 5.35
CA ALA A 44 7.27 -6.28 6.11
C ALA A 44 7.88 -5.86 7.46
N ASN A 45 8.46 -6.82 8.20
CA ASN A 45 9.15 -6.54 9.46
C ASN A 45 10.37 -5.62 9.27
N ARG A 46 11.15 -5.80 8.20
CA ARG A 46 12.30 -4.92 7.88
C ARG A 46 11.87 -3.50 7.54
N LEU A 47 10.72 -3.35 6.88
CA LEU A 47 10.14 -2.06 6.49
C LEU A 47 9.29 -1.43 7.60
N GLY A 48 9.04 -2.13 8.71
CA GLY A 48 8.15 -1.68 9.78
C GLY A 48 6.66 -1.67 9.40
N ILE A 49 6.29 -2.47 8.39
CA ILE A 49 4.92 -2.57 7.88
C ILE A 49 4.15 -3.59 8.71
N GLY A 50 3.06 -3.14 9.36
CA GLY A 50 2.28 -3.96 10.28
C GLY A 50 1.07 -4.68 9.68
N GLY A 51 0.61 -4.26 8.49
CA GLY A 51 -0.62 -4.78 7.89
C GLY A 51 -0.66 -4.73 6.37
N SER A 52 -1.65 -5.40 5.80
CA SER A 52 -1.96 -5.37 4.37
C SER A 52 -3.42 -4.94 4.17
N PRO A 53 -3.69 -4.00 3.25
CA PRO A 53 -2.72 -3.20 2.50
C PRO A 53 -2.05 -2.12 3.37
N THR A 54 -0.83 -1.70 3.00
CA THR A 54 -0.18 -0.48 3.52
C THR A 54 0.13 0.47 2.38
N ILE A 55 -0.09 1.77 2.55
CA ILE A 55 0.11 2.77 1.50
C ILE A 55 1.13 3.79 1.97
N TRP A 56 2.20 3.96 1.21
CA TRP A 56 3.16 5.03 1.41
C TRP A 56 2.99 6.11 0.34
N VAL A 57 3.01 7.37 0.78
CA VAL A 57 3.05 8.54 -0.09
C VAL A 57 4.36 9.26 0.14
N ASP A 58 5.14 9.41 -0.92
CA ASP A 58 6.49 10.00 -0.91
C ASP A 58 7.38 9.41 0.22
N GLY A 59 7.28 8.09 0.41
CA GLY A 59 8.05 7.33 1.39
C GLY A 59 7.51 7.34 2.83
N ASN A 60 6.34 7.92 3.06
CA ASN A 60 5.71 7.99 4.39
C ASN A 60 4.41 7.20 4.43
N ASP A 61 4.23 6.37 5.46
CA ASP A 61 2.96 5.70 5.74
C ASP A 61 1.87 6.72 6.06
N ILE A 62 0.75 6.63 5.33
CA ILE A 62 -0.40 7.52 5.52
C ILE A 62 -1.34 7.05 6.63
N GLU A 63 -1.24 5.78 7.04
CA GLU A 63 -1.99 5.18 8.15
C GLU A 63 -1.05 4.59 9.22
N PRO A 64 -0.19 5.42 9.83
CA PRO A 64 0.77 4.95 10.82
C PRO A 64 0.05 4.43 12.06
N GLY A 65 0.25 3.15 12.39
CA GLY A 65 -0.27 2.55 13.62
C GLY A 65 -1.22 1.37 13.44
N ALA A 66 -1.38 0.84 12.21
CA ALA A 66 -1.97 -0.49 12.04
C ALA A 66 -1.16 -1.51 12.87
N PRO A 67 -1.77 -2.23 13.83
CA PRO A 67 -1.03 -3.15 14.69
C PRO A 67 -0.32 -4.22 13.86
N PRO A 68 0.96 -4.53 14.14
CA PRO A 68 1.68 -5.60 13.47
C PRO A 68 0.98 -6.93 13.73
N GLY A 69 0.55 -7.60 12.65
CA GLY A 69 -0.17 -8.88 12.71
C GLY A 69 -1.30 -9.05 11.69
N GLY A 70 -1.48 -8.12 10.75
CA GLY A 70 -2.52 -8.17 9.73
C GLY A 70 -2.05 -8.69 8.36
N ILE A 71 -1.08 -9.59 8.33
CA ILE A 71 -0.64 -10.28 7.12
C ILE A 71 -0.81 -11.79 7.32
N SER A 72 -2.06 -12.21 7.53
CA SER A 72 -2.43 -13.63 7.50
C SER A 72 -2.60 -14.12 6.06
#